data_AF-A0A7L2D2T8-F1
#
_entry.id   AF-A0A7L2D2T8-F1
#
_cell.length_a   1.000
_cell.length_b   1.000
_cell.length_c   1.000
_cell.angle_alpha   90.00
_cell.angle_beta   90.00
_cell.angle_gamma   90.00
#
_symmetry.space_group_name_H-M   'P 1'
#
loop_
_entity.id
_entity.type
_entity.pdbx_description
1 polymer ?
#
loop_
_entity_poly.entity_id
_entity_poly.type
_entity_poly.pdbx_seq_one_letter_code
_entity_poly.pdbx_strand_id
1 'polypeptide(L)' 'HQGYVYTYRVSQTQTGSWSAETAPGVHRRLFRKVHNLISAFQKPNQGIVTPLQNPVVNHVRANYSPGTGG' A
#
# COMPACT_ATOMS: atom_id res chain seq x y z
N HIS A 1 -5.45 -20.60 -0.06
CA HIS A 1 -4.40 -19.56 -0.01
C HIS A 1 -3.92 -19.24 1.42
N GLN A 2 -3.89 -20.21 2.35
CA GLN A 2 -3.43 -19.94 3.71
C GLN A 2 -1.92 -20.21 3.81
N GLY A 3 -1.19 -19.36 4.53
CA GLY A 3 0.25 -19.53 4.80
C GLY A 3 1.21 -18.86 3.82
N TYR A 4 0.73 -18.20 2.76
CA TYR A 4 1.60 -17.48 1.81
C TYR A 4 1.52 -15.96 2.01
N VAL A 5 2.67 -15.30 1.86
CA VAL A 5 2.77 -13.84 1.78
C VAL A 5 2.86 -13.44 0.31
N TYR A 6 1.95 -12.56 -0.12
CA TYR A 6 1.96 -11.99 -1.46
C TYR A 6 2.61 -10.61 -1.41
N THR A 7 3.70 -10.45 -2.16
CA THR A 7 4.45 -9.20 -2.22
C THR A 7 4.12 -8.45 -3.50
N TYR A 8 3.78 -7.17 -3.38
CA TYR A 8 3.52 -6.27 -4.49
C TYR A 8 4.52 -5.13 -4.46
N ARG A 9 5.08 -4.78 -5.63
CA ARG A 9 5.99 -3.64 -5.75
C ARG A 9 5.19 -2.36 -5.82
N VAL A 10 5.49 -1.43 -4.93
CA VAL A 10 4.89 -0.10 -4.89
C VAL A 10 5.98 0.92 -5.19
N SER A 11 5.74 1.79 -6.16
CA SER A 11 6.73 2.79 -6.58
C SER A 11 6.08 4.11 -6.97
N GLN A 12 6.87 5.18 -6.85
CA GLN A 12 6.52 6.50 -7.35
C GLN A 12 7.00 6.61 -8.81
N THR A 13 6.10 7.05 -9.67
CA THR A 13 6.39 7.41 -11.06
C THR A 13 7.21 8.68 -11.14
N GLN A 14 7.85 8.93 -12.29
CA GLN A 14 8.62 10.15 -12.53
C GLN A 14 7.81 11.44 -12.34
N THR A 15 6.48 11.38 -12.55
CA THR A 15 5.56 12.52 -12.36
C THR A 15 5.04 12.64 -10.92
N GLY A 16 5.59 11.88 -9.97
CA GLY A 16 5.25 11.96 -8.55
C GLY A 16 4.00 11.15 -8.14
N SER A 17 3.34 10.46 -9.07
CA SER A 17 2.18 9.61 -8.75
C SER A 17 2.62 8.22 -8.25
N TRP A 18 1.88 7.66 -7.30
CA TRP A 18 2.08 6.32 -6.76
C TRP A 18 1.31 5.26 -7.54
N SER A 19 1.88 4.07 -7.66
CA SER A 19 1.22 2.91 -8.27
C SER A 19 1.79 1.61 -7.73
N ALA A 20 1.06 0.51 -7.95
CA ALA A 20 1.52 -0.83 -7.61
C ALA A 20 1.50 -1.72 -8.86
N GLU A 21 2.49 -2.61 -8.96
CA GLU A 21 2.48 -3.72 -9.91
C GLU A 21 1.56 -4.81 -9.36
N THR A 22 0.47 -5.12 -10.06
CA THR A 22 -0.58 -6.05 -9.63
C THR A 22 -0.77 -7.16 -10.67
N ALA A 23 -1.82 -7.98 -10.53
CA ALA A 23 -2.08 -9.08 -11.45
C ALA A 23 -2.05 -8.65 -12.94
N PRO A 24 -1.52 -9.49 -13.85
CA PRO A 24 -1.54 -9.21 -15.29
C PRO A 24 -2.96 -8.90 -15.79
N GLY A 25 -3.07 -7.93 -16.71
CA GLY A 25 -4.35 -7.50 -17.27
C GLY A 25 -5.14 -6.50 -16.41
N VAL A 26 -4.70 -6.21 -15.17
CA VAL A 26 -5.29 -5.14 -14.36
C VAL A 26 -4.75 -3.79 -14.79
N HIS A 27 -5.64 -2.84 -15.05
CA HIS A 27 -5.25 -1.48 -15.42
C HIS A 27 -4.48 -0.80 -14.28
N ARG A 28 -3.27 -0.32 -14.59
CA ARG A 28 -2.44 0.41 -13.63
C ARG A 28 -3.12 1.72 -13.26
N ARG A 29 -3.32 1.95 -11.96
CA ARG A 29 -3.90 3.18 -11.42
C ARG A 29 -2.80 4.06 -10.83
N LEU A 30 -2.93 5.37 -11.06
CA LEU A 30 -2.04 6.39 -10.52
C LEU A 30 -2.72 7.13 -9.36
N PHE A 31 -2.03 7.23 -8.22
CA PHE A 31 -2.54 7.85 -7.00
C PHE A 31 -1.67 9.02 -6.60
N ARG A 32 -2.27 10.16 -6.22
CA ARG A 32 -1.49 11.34 -5.77
C ARG A 32 -0.78 11.13 -4.43
N LYS A 33 -1.29 10.23 -3.58
CA LYS A 33 -0.79 9.99 -2.21
C LYS A 33 -0.79 8.48 -1.92
N VAL A 34 0.17 8.01 -1.13
CA VAL A 34 0.27 6.58 -0.73
C VAL A 34 -0.99 6.10 -0.02
N HIS A 35 -1.58 6.91 0.86
CA HIS A 35 -2.81 6.49 1.56
C HIS A 35 -3.97 6.23 0.60
N ASN A 36 -4.08 6.96 -0.51
CA ASN A 36 -5.13 6.73 -1.51
C ASN A 36 -4.92 5.41 -2.26
N LEU A 37 -3.65 5.03 -2.48
CA LEU A 37 -3.30 3.73 -3.01
C LEU A 37 -3.76 2.63 -2.05
N ILE A 38 -3.44 2.77 -0.75
CA ILE A 38 -3.86 1.81 0.29
C ILE A 38 -5.39 1.69 0.32
N SER A 39 -6.11 2.82 0.40
CA SER A 39 -7.58 2.82 0.43
C SER A 39 -8.24 2.22 -0.81
N ALA A 40 -7.61 2.35 -1.99
CA ALA A 40 -8.12 1.68 -3.17
C ALA A 40 -8.06 0.16 -3.02
N PHE A 41 -6.96 -0.38 -2.50
CA PHE A 41 -6.74 -1.82 -2.30
C PHE A 41 -7.48 -2.41 -1.09
N GLN A 42 -8.18 -1.60 -0.30
CA GLN A 42 -9.15 -2.09 0.69
C GLN A 42 -10.44 -2.60 0.04
N LYS A 43 -10.71 -2.24 -1.22
CA LYS A 43 -11.88 -2.70 -1.98
C LYS A 43 -11.60 -4.06 -2.64
N PRO A 44 -12.63 -4.91 -2.82
CA PRO A 44 -12.48 -6.16 -3.55
C PRO A 44 -12.17 -5.94 -5.03
N ASN A 45 -11.59 -6.97 -5.66
CA ASN A 45 -11.34 -7.05 -7.11
C ASN A 45 -10.45 -5.92 -7.67
N GLN A 46 -9.44 -5.49 -6.90
CA GLN A 46 -8.52 -4.42 -7.32
C GLN A 46 -7.16 -4.94 -7.83
N GLY A 47 -7.04 -6.25 -8.09
CA GLY A 47 -5.82 -6.85 -8.63
C GLY A 47 -4.83 -7.39 -7.59
N ILE A 48 -5.18 -7.36 -6.30
CA ILE A 48 -4.47 -8.07 -5.22
C ILE A 48 -5.29 -9.26 -4.72
N VAL A 49 -4.61 -10.28 -4.16
CA VAL A 49 -5.25 -11.56 -3.77
C VAL A 49 -6.33 -11.38 -2.71
N THR A 50 -6.07 -10.54 -1.71
CA THR A 50 -7.02 -10.28 -0.61
C THR A 50 -7.09 -8.77 -0.36
N PRO A 51 -8.29 -8.19 -0.18
CA PRO A 51 -8.43 -6.78 0.18
C PRO A 51 -7.70 -6.46 1.49
N LEU A 52 -7.07 -5.28 1.54
CA LEU A 52 -6.41 -4.81 2.75
C LEU A 52 -7.45 -4.51 3.83
N GLN A 53 -7.22 -4.98 5.05
CA GLN A 53 -8.17 -4.83 6.16
C GLN A 53 -7.46 -4.40 7.45
N ASN A 54 -6.51 -5.22 7.93
CA ASN A 54 -5.86 -5.03 9.21
C ASN A 54 -4.40 -4.57 9.01
N PRO A 55 -4.09 -3.27 9.17
CA PRO A 55 -2.72 -2.79 9.05
C PRO A 55 -1.86 -3.36 10.20
N VAL A 56 -0.71 -3.92 9.85
CA VAL A 56 0.29 -4.35 10.84
C VAL A 56 1.20 -3.16 11.14
N VAL A 57 1.00 -2.55 12.30
CA VAL A 57 1.74 -1.35 12.73
C VAL A 57 3.02 -1.76 13.45
N ASN A 58 4.15 -1.17 13.06
CA ASN A 58 5.38 -1.29 13.83
C ASN A 58 5.33 -0.32 15.03
N HIS A 59 4.96 -0.84 16.20
CA HIS A 59 4.85 -0.06 17.44
C HIS A 59 6.17 0.56 17.90
N VAL A 60 7.31 -0.05 17.56
CA VAL A 60 8.63 0.54 17.88
C VAL A 60 8.79 1.87 17.14
N ARG A 61 8.44 1.91 15.85
CA ARG A 61 8.53 3.14 15.04
C ARG A 61 7.40 4.13 15.30
N ALA A 62 6.21 3.67 15.69
CA ALA A 62 5.11 4.56 16.06
C ALA A 62 5.45 5.44 17.29
N ASN A 63 6.25 4.90 18.21
CA ASN A 63 6.68 5.60 19.43
C ASN A 63 7.84 6.58 19.17
N TYR A 64 8.59 6.42 18.06
CA TYR A 64 9.57 7.41 17.62
C TYR A 64 8.87 8.53 16.82
N SER A 65 8.29 9.49 17.54
CA SER A 65 7.96 10.80 16.98
C SER A 65 9.16 11.74 17.21
N PRO A 66 10.02 12.02 16.21
CA PRO A 66 11.09 13.00 16.36
C PRO A 66 10.46 14.40 16.29
N GLY A 67 9.93 14.89 17.42
CA GLY A 67 9.23 16.18 17.41
C GLY A 67 8.70 16.74 18.73
N THR A 68 9.00 16.14 19.88
CA THR A 68 8.68 16.74 21.19
C THR A 68 9.92 16.70 22.08
N GLY A 69 10.89 17.54 21.74
CA GLY A 69 11.91 18.04 22.66
C GLY A 69 11.92 19.54 22.51
N GLY A 70 11.20 20.23 23.40
CA GLY A 70 11.29 21.67 23.59
C GLY A 70 12.46 22.04 24.48
#